data_AF-A0A2Z3I102-F1
#
_entry.id   AF-A0A2Z3I102-F1
#
_cell.length_a   1.000
_cell.length_b   1.000
_cell.length_c   1.000
_cell.angle_alpha   90.00
_cell.angle_beta   90.00
_cell.angle_gamma   90.00
#
_symmetry.space_group_name_H-M   'P 1'
#
loop_
_entity.id
_entity.type
_entity.pdbx_description
1 polymer ?
#
loop_
_entity_poly.entity_id
_entity_poly.type
_entity_poly.pdbx_seq_one_letter_code
_entity_poly.pdbx_strand_id
1 'polypeptide(L)'
;MKYNDGKEVLLGDRVSSYGQKGIIVIDCDAGAYSKEFLKQDWENYLKVGVLIKFDNGALFHIDRLDIYEPDELLLIERKSK
;
A
#
# COMPACT_ATOMS: atom_id res chain seq x y z
N MET A 1 2.25 3.23 -7.41
CA MET A 1 2.32 4.35 -6.43
C MET A 1 3.77 4.67 -6.05
N LYS A 2 4.05 5.85 -5.48
CA LYS A 2 5.36 6.17 -4.87
C LYS A 2 5.16 6.72 -3.46
N TYR A 3 6.10 6.47 -2.56
CA TYR A 3 6.18 7.14 -1.27
C TYR A 3 6.55 8.63 -1.44
N ASN A 4 6.35 9.42 -0.39
CA ASN A 4 6.74 10.84 -0.37
C ASN A 4 8.25 11.06 -0.55
N ASP A 5 9.08 10.06 -0.28
CA ASP A 5 10.53 10.08 -0.55
C ASP A 5 10.90 9.70 -2.01
N GLY A 6 9.89 9.46 -2.86
CA GLY A 6 10.04 9.12 -4.27
C GLY A 6 10.30 7.64 -4.56
N LYS A 7 10.47 6.78 -3.54
CA LYS A 7 10.61 5.33 -3.75
C LYS A 7 9.31 4.73 -4.26
N GLU A 8 9.41 3.78 -5.18
CA GLU A 8 8.24 3.02 -5.63
C GLU A 8 7.71 2.16 -4.49
N VAL A 9 6.39 2.06 -4.38
CA VAL A 9 5.73 1.12 -3.46
C VAL A 9 5.86 -0.30 -4.04
N LEU A 10 6.13 -1.28 -3.17
CA LEU A 10 6.22 -2.69 -3.55
C LEU A 10 5.35 -3.55 -2.65
N LEU A 11 4.89 -4.68 -3.19
CA LEU A 11 4.17 -5.68 -2.41
C LEU A 11 5.02 -6.20 -1.26
N GLY A 12 4.40 -6.33 -0.09
CA GLY A 12 5.06 -6.81 1.11
C GLY A 12 5.89 -5.77 1.84
N ASP A 13 5.95 -4.53 1.35
CA ASP A 13 6.47 -3.41 2.14
C ASP A 13 5.72 -3.31 3.47
N ARG A 14 6.48 -3.18 4.55
CA ARG A 14 5.95 -2.84 5.87
C ARG A 14 5.85 -1.34 5.98
N VAL A 15 4.65 -0.85 6.27
CA VAL A 15 4.31 0.58 6.25
C VAL A 15 3.62 1.03 7.53
N SER A 16 3.69 2.33 7.79
CA SER A 16 2.86 3.04 8.78
C SER A 16 1.95 4.01 8.03
N SER A 17 0.67 4.04 8.40
CA SER A 17 -0.31 5.03 7.92
C SER A 17 -1.06 5.57 9.13
N TYR A 18 -0.94 6.88 9.39
CA TYR A 18 -1.48 7.56 10.59
C TYR A 18 -1.20 6.80 11.90
N GLY A 19 0.02 6.29 12.04
CA GLY A 19 0.48 5.52 13.21
C GLY A 19 0.06 4.04 13.25
N GLN A 20 -0.76 3.57 12.32
CA GLN A 20 -1.13 2.15 12.21
C GLN A 20 -0.17 1.40 11.29
N LYS A 21 0.29 0.23 11.74
CA LYS A 21 1.24 -0.61 11.00
C LYS A 21 0.53 -1.65 10.16
N GLY A 22 1.02 -1.84 8.94
CA GLY A 22 0.45 -2.79 7.99
C GLY A 22 1.45 -3.22 6.92
N ILE A 23 0.94 -3.99 5.97
CA ILE A 23 1.68 -4.39 4.77
C ILE A 23 0.94 -3.94 3.51
N ILE A 24 1.70 -3.58 2.48
CA ILE A 24 1.14 -3.39 1.14
C ILE A 24 0.76 -4.75 0.56
N VAL A 25 -0.52 -4.92 0.22
CA VAL A 25 -1.07 -6.15 -0.34
C VAL A 25 -1.51 -6.01 -1.80
N ILE A 26 -1.72 -4.78 -2.28
CA ILE A 26 -2.00 -4.43 -3.68
C ILE A 26 -1.31 -3.11 -4.03
N ASP A 27 -0.68 -3.04 -5.21
CA ASP A 27 -0.36 -1.79 -5.93
C ASP A 27 -1.10 -1.83 -7.26
N CYS A 28 -2.16 -1.01 -7.37
CA CYS A 28 -3.01 -0.94 -8.55
C CYS A 28 -2.27 -0.31 -9.74
N ASP A 29 -1.40 0.67 -9.50
CA ASP A 29 -0.67 1.36 -10.56
C ASP A 29 0.36 0.44 -11.21
N ALA A 30 1.01 -0.41 -10.41
CA ALA A 30 1.94 -1.43 -10.88
C ALA A 30 1.25 -2.73 -11.33
N GLY A 31 -0.07 -2.84 -11.15
CA GLY A 31 -0.83 -4.07 -11.42
C GLY A 31 -0.39 -5.26 -10.57
N ALA A 32 0.16 -5.00 -9.38
CA ALA A 32 0.75 -6.00 -8.50
C ALA A 32 -0.24 -6.39 -7.39
N TYR A 33 -0.51 -7.68 -7.26
CA TYR A 33 -1.49 -8.25 -6.33
C TYR A 33 -0.83 -9.36 -5.51
N SER A 34 -0.99 -9.35 -4.19
CA SER A 34 -0.52 -10.43 -3.33
C SER A 34 -1.39 -11.68 -3.49
N LYS A 35 -0.86 -12.85 -3.09
CA LYS A 35 -1.54 -14.15 -3.28
C LYS A 35 -2.90 -14.25 -2.59
N GLU A 36 -3.08 -13.51 -1.49
CA GLU A 36 -4.34 -13.48 -0.72
C GLU A 36 -5.34 -12.45 -1.26
N PHE A 37 -4.91 -11.54 -2.15
CA PHE A 37 -5.71 -10.43 -2.65
C PHE A 37 -5.68 -10.45 -4.18
N LEU A 38 -6.43 -11.38 -4.78
CA LEU A 38 -6.39 -11.63 -6.22
C LEU A 38 -6.97 -10.47 -7.01
N LYS A 39 -6.37 -10.18 -8.18
CA LYS A 39 -6.80 -9.10 -9.06
C LYS A 39 -8.31 -9.11 -9.36
N GLN A 40 -8.88 -10.28 -9.64
CA GLN A 40 -10.28 -10.42 -10.04
C GLN A 40 -11.28 -9.95 -8.98
N ASP A 41 -10.89 -10.02 -7.70
CA ASP A 41 -11.74 -9.62 -6.58
C ASP A 41 -11.72 -8.09 -6.36
N TRP A 42 -10.67 -7.42 -6.83
CA TRP A 42 -10.39 -6.03 -6.47
C TRP A 42 -10.36 -5.06 -7.66
N GLU A 43 -10.07 -5.50 -8.89
CA GLU A 43 -9.84 -4.64 -10.05
C GLU A 43 -11.04 -3.76 -10.44
N ASN A 44 -12.26 -4.20 -10.09
CA ASN A 44 -13.48 -3.44 -10.32
C ASN A 44 -13.71 -2.31 -9.28
N TYR A 45 -13.07 -2.42 -8.12
CA TYR A 45 -13.22 -1.49 -7.00
C TYR A 45 -12.01 -0.56 -6.84
N LEU A 46 -10.80 -1.09 -7.04
CA LEU A 46 -9.54 -0.39 -6.84
C LEU A 46 -8.85 -0.17 -8.19
N LYS A 47 -8.89 1.08 -8.67
CA LYS A 47 -8.33 1.43 -9.99
C LYS A 47 -6.90 1.97 -9.93
N VAL A 48 -6.55 2.65 -8.84
CA VAL A 48 -5.27 3.35 -8.66
C VAL A 48 -4.84 3.28 -7.20
N GLY A 49 -3.56 3.56 -6.94
CA GLY A 49 -2.99 3.60 -5.60
C GLY A 49 -2.75 2.22 -5.00
N VAL A 50 -2.86 2.09 -3.67
CA VAL A 50 -2.40 0.91 -2.92
C VAL A 50 -3.38 0.48 -1.85
N LEU A 51 -3.42 -0.83 -1.56
CA LEU A 51 -4.17 -1.39 -0.45
C LEU A 51 -3.21 -1.85 0.65
N ILE A 52 -3.48 -1.41 1.87
CA ILE A 52 -2.77 -1.79 3.09
C ILE A 52 -3.63 -2.79 3.86
N LYS A 53 -3.03 -3.89 4.31
CA LYS A 53 -3.60 -4.76 5.35
C LYS A 53 -2.90 -4.43 6.67
N PHE A 54 -3.62 -3.80 7.59
CA PHE A 54 -3.12 -3.47 8.91
C PHE A 54 -2.99 -4.73 9.79
N ASP A 55 -2.14 -4.65 10.82
CA ASP A 55 -1.89 -5.78 11.73
C ASP A 55 -3.14 -6.20 12.52
N ASN A 56 -4.11 -5.30 12.68
CA ASN A 56 -5.43 -5.58 13.28
C ASN A 56 -6.41 -6.27 12.29
N GLY A 57 -5.98 -6.52 11.04
CA GLY A 57 -6.80 -7.14 10.00
C GLY A 57 -7.64 -6.16 9.16
N ALA A 58 -7.66 -4.87 9.51
CA ALA A 58 -8.37 -3.87 8.71
C ALA A 58 -7.68 -3.64 7.36
N LEU A 59 -8.48 -3.27 6.36
CA LEU A 59 -8.01 -2.92 5.03
C LEU A 59 -8.16 -1.42 4.81
N PHE A 60 -7.14 -0.78 4.25
CA PHE A 60 -7.13 0.65 4.00
C PHE A 60 -6.59 0.93 2.60
N HIS A 61 -7.42 1.57 1.78
CA HIS A 61 -7.09 1.94 0.41
C HIS A 61 -6.67 3.41 0.37
N ILE A 62 -5.54 3.67 -0.29
CA ILE A 62 -5.03 5.00 -0.56
C ILE A 62 -4.93 5.13 -2.07
N ASP A 63 -5.72 6.01 -2.68
CA ASP A 63 -5.75 6.23 -4.12
C ASP A 63 -4.70 7.26 -4.58
N ARG A 64 -4.34 8.21 -3.71
CA ARG A 64 -3.31 9.24 -3.94
C ARG A 64 -2.73 9.71 -2.61
N LEU A 65 -1.43 10.02 -2.57
CA LEU A 65 -0.82 10.67 -1.41
C LEU A 65 -0.99 12.19 -1.43
N ASP A 66 -1.25 12.77 -0.26
CA ASP A 66 -1.11 14.19 -0.02
C ASP A 66 0.32 14.53 0.44
N ILE A 67 0.99 15.42 -0.29
CA ILE A 67 2.34 15.90 0.04
C ILE A 67 2.39 16.68 1.36
N TYR A 68 1.24 17.19 1.82
CA TYR A 68 1.10 17.88 3.10
C TYR A 68 0.80 16.94 4.27
N GLU A 69 0.56 15.65 4.01
CA GLU A 69 0.31 14.61 5.01
C GLU A 69 1.43 13.53 4.96
N PRO A 70 2.64 13.85 5.46
CA PRO A 70 3.78 12.94 5.33
C PRO A 70 3.59 11.60 6.05
N ASP A 71 2.69 11.52 7.03
CA ASP A 71 2.36 10.34 7.82
C ASP A 71 1.25 9.46 7.23
N GLU A 72 0.63 9.87 6.11
CA GLU A 72 -0.38 9.09 5.41
C GLU A 72 0.18 7.75 4.94
N LEU A 73 1.41 7.73 4.42
CA LEU A 73 2.08 6.50 4.01
C LEU A 73 3.60 6.59 4.18
N LEU A 74 4.10 5.89 5.19
CA LEU A 74 5.52 5.81 5.52
C LEU A 74 6.04 4.38 5.34
N LEU A 75 7.13 4.22 4.60
CA LEU A 75 7.86 2.96 4.53
C LEU A 75 8.62 2.73 5.85
N ILE A 76 8.34 1.62 6.53
CA ILE A 76 9.05 1.19 7.75
C ILE A 76 10.18 0.22 7.39
N GLU A 77 9.85 -0.83 6.64
CA GLU A 77 10.78 -1.89 6.29
C GLU A 77 10.44 -2.45 4.90
N ARG A 78 11.50 -2.67 4.12
CA ARG A 78 11.45 -3.45 2.89
C ARG A 78 12.48 -4.55 3.00
N LYS A 79 12.05 -5.81 2.93
CA LYS A 79 12.97 -6.94 2.87
C LYS A 79 13.64 -6.94 1.49
N SER A 80 14.90 -6.52 1.45
CA SER A 80 15.77 -6.77 0.30
C SER A 80 15.95 -8.28 0.18
N LYS A 81 15.76 -8.81 -1.03
CA LYS A 81 16.05 -10.20 -1.36
C LYS A 81 17.53 -10.52 -1.18
#